data_AF-A2C932-F1
#
_entry.id   AF-A2C932-F1
#
_cell.length_a   1.000
_cell.length_b   1.000
_cell.length_c   1.000
_cell.angle_alpha   90.00
_cell.angle_beta   90.00
_cell.angle_gamma   90.00
#
_symmetry.space_group_name_H-M   'P 1'
#
loop_
_entity.id
_entity.type
_entity.pdbx_description
1 polymer ?
#
loop_
_entity_poly.entity_id
_entity_poly.type
_entity_poly.pdbx_seq_one_letter_code
_entity_poly.pdbx_strand_id
1 'polypeptide(L)'
;MKLTNVVAKHGFVPSALAQINNAKLYERNNSDGVTELLCVQKIGKGMRVDRMPLLIASGLIIPIGEAVKQILPISELEGFLDITLKPAVFH
;
A
#
# COMPACT_ATOMS: atom_id res chain seq x y z
N MET A 1 -10.67 -12.56 -6.87
CA MET A 1 -10.61 -11.20 -6.28
C MET A 1 -9.67 -10.32 -7.11
N LYS A 2 -10.04 -9.07 -7.39
CA LYS A 2 -9.11 -8.09 -7.98
C LYS A 2 -8.49 -7.29 -6.84
N LEU A 3 -7.17 -7.37 -6.67
CA LEU A 3 -6.43 -6.65 -5.61
C LEU A 3 -6.76 -5.15 -5.58
N THR A 4 -6.88 -4.53 -6.76
CA THR A 4 -7.28 -3.12 -6.92
C THR A 4 -8.60 -2.81 -6.23
N ASN A 5 -9.59 -3.72 -6.27
CA ASN A 5 -10.87 -3.50 -5.62
C ASN A 5 -10.78 -3.58 -4.10
N VAL A 6 -9.88 -4.42 -3.56
CA VAL A 6 -9.68 -4.53 -2.11
C VAL A 6 -9.06 -3.26 -1.57
N VAL A 7 -7.92 -2.85 -2.15
CA VAL A 7 -7.19 -1.66 -1.66
C VAL A 7 -7.97 -0.36 -1.91
N ALA A 8 -8.81 -0.29 -2.95
CA ALA A 8 -9.66 0.86 -3.21
C ALA A 8 -10.72 1.10 -2.11
N LYS A 9 -11.21 0.07 -1.42
CA LYS A 9 -12.09 0.22 -0.25
C LYS A 9 -11.42 1.04 0.87
N HIS A 10 -10.09 1.00 0.91
CA HIS A 10 -9.26 1.69 1.89
C HIS A 10 -8.72 3.03 1.35
N GLY A 11 -9.20 3.51 0.21
CA GLY A 11 -8.79 4.78 -0.41
C GLY A 11 -7.43 4.74 -1.12
N PHE A 12 -6.87 3.56 -1.36
CA PHE A 12 -5.66 3.42 -2.17
C PHE A 12 -5.99 3.40 -3.65
N VAL A 13 -5.19 4.11 -4.44
CA VAL A 13 -5.24 4.15 -5.92
C VAL A 13 -3.92 3.64 -6.50
N PRO A 14 -3.86 3.16 -7.75
CA PRO A 14 -2.59 2.79 -8.37
C PRO A 14 -1.59 3.95 -8.32
N SER A 15 -0.37 3.68 -7.84
CA SER A 15 0.66 4.72 -7.69
C SER A 15 1.36 4.99 -9.02
N ALA A 16 1.66 6.26 -9.26
CA ALA A 16 2.49 6.71 -10.39
C ALA A 16 3.98 6.89 -10.00
N LEU A 17 4.34 6.71 -8.72
CA LEU A 17 5.68 7.01 -8.22
C LEU A 17 6.77 6.09 -8.79
N ALA A 18 6.42 4.83 -9.07
CA ALA A 18 7.32 3.87 -9.68
C ALA A 18 6.56 2.72 -10.34
N GLN A 19 7.26 2.01 -11.22
CA GLN A 19 6.84 0.68 -11.70
C GLN A 19 7.88 -0.34 -11.25
N ILE A 20 7.40 -1.43 -10.64
CA ILE A 20 8.24 -2.52 -10.15
C ILE A 20 7.77 -3.81 -10.81
N ASN A 21 8.72 -4.55 -11.40
CA ASN A 21 8.43 -5.84 -12.01
C ASN A 21 7.84 -6.81 -10.98
N ASN A 22 6.76 -7.48 -11.36
CA ASN A 22 6.03 -8.46 -10.53
C ASN A 22 5.42 -7.88 -9.24
N ALA A 23 5.28 -6.56 -9.12
CA ALA A 23 4.60 -5.91 -8.01
C ALA A 23 3.52 -4.93 -8.51
N LYS A 24 2.58 -4.61 -7.62
CA LYS A 24 1.63 -3.52 -7.78
C LYS A 24 1.87 -2.50 -6.67
N LEU A 25 2.04 -1.25 -7.07
CA LEU A 25 2.15 -0.12 -6.15
C LEU A 25 0.82 0.63 -6.12
N TYR A 26 0.43 1.00 -4.92
CA TYR A 26 -0.73 1.83 -4.65
C TYR A 26 -0.35 2.93 -3.68
N GLU A 27 -1.02 4.06 -3.76
CA GLU A 27 -0.81 5.18 -2.87
C GLU A 27 -2.14 5.70 -2.32
N ARG A 28 -2.08 6.29 -1.13
CA ARG A 28 -3.17 7.02 -0.52
C ARG A 28 -2.63 8.29 0.08
N ASN A 29 -3.26 9.42 -0.23
CA ASN A 29 -2.97 10.69 0.43
C ASN A 29 -3.91 10.85 1.63
N ASN A 30 -3.32 10.98 2.82
CA ASN A 30 -4.05 11.19 4.05
C ASN A 30 -4.30 12.70 4.28
N SER A 31 -5.29 13.03 5.10
CA SER A 31 -5.68 14.42 5.39
C SER A 31 -4.63 15.20 6.18
N ASP A 32 -3.70 14.51 6.83
CA ASP A 32 -2.54 15.07 7.52
C ASP A 32 -1.36 15.41 6.58
N GLY A 33 -1.52 15.20 5.28
CA GLY A 33 -0.49 15.45 4.27
C GLY A 33 0.52 14.31 4.10
N VAL A 34 0.36 13.19 4.81
CA VAL A 34 1.19 12.00 4.62
C VAL A 34 0.67 11.17 3.44
N THR A 35 1.57 10.72 2.57
CA THR A 35 1.26 9.74 1.53
C THR A 35 1.64 8.36 2.02
N GLU A 36 0.71 7.42 2.07
CA GLU A 36 1.02 6.01 2.30
C GLU A 36 1.26 5.29 0.97
N LEU A 37 2.43 4.68 0.83
CA LEU A 37 2.76 3.81 -0.30
C LEU A 37 2.59 2.34 0.11
N LEU A 38 1.80 1.59 -0.66
CA LEU A 38 1.54 0.17 -0.48
C LEU A 38 2.09 -0.60 -1.69
N CYS A 39 3.04 -1.49 -1.44
CA CYS A 39 3.56 -2.44 -2.41
C CYS A 39 3.00 -3.83 -2.14
N VAL A 40 2.45 -4.47 -3.16
CA VAL A 40 2.02 -5.86 -3.11
C VAL A 40 2.70 -6.63 -4.23
N GLN A 41 3.59 -7.55 -3.86
CA GLN A 41 4.44 -8.30 -4.77
C GLN A 41 4.19 -9.79 -4.65
N LYS A 42 4.14 -10.51 -5.78
CA LYS A 42 4.12 -11.97 -5.76
C LYS A 42 5.54 -12.49 -5.55
N ILE A 43 5.74 -13.34 -4.54
CA ILE A 43 7.03 -14.00 -4.26
C ILE A 43 6.84 -15.51 -4.10
N GLY A 44 7.28 -16.27 -5.11
CA GLY A 44 7.05 -17.72 -5.15
C GLY A 44 5.56 -18.07 -5.06
N LYS A 45 5.18 -18.80 -3.99
CA LYS A 45 3.79 -19.19 -3.68
C LYS A 45 3.04 -18.19 -2.78
N GLY A 46 3.72 -17.16 -2.29
CA GLY A 46 3.17 -16.17 -1.36
C GLY A 46 3.08 -14.77 -1.94
N MET A 47 2.61 -13.86 -1.10
CA MET A 47 2.50 -12.43 -1.37
C MET A 47 3.32 -11.68 -0.31
N ARG A 48 4.14 -10.74 -0.78
CA ARG A 48 4.82 -9.76 0.05
C ARG A 48 4.02 -8.47 0.03
N VAL A 49 3.77 -7.91 1.19
CA VAL A 49 3.13 -6.62 1.38
C VAL A 49 4.11 -5.72 2.13
N ASP A 50 4.47 -4.59 1.53
CA ASP A 50 5.20 -3.52 2.20
C ASP A 50 4.32 -2.27 2.24
N ARG A 51 4.23 -1.61 3.39
CA ARG A 51 3.59 -0.29 3.53
C ARG A 51 4.55 0.69 4.15
N MET A 52 4.70 1.86 3.53
CA MET A 52 5.59 2.92 3.99
C MET A 52 4.84 4.26 4.01
N PRO A 53 4.85 5.01 5.13
CA PRO A 53 4.41 6.39 5.14
C PRO A 53 5.52 7.29 4.57
N LEU A 54 5.14 8.23 3.70
CA LEU A 54 6.03 9.11 2.96
C LEU A 54 5.58 10.55 3.15
N LEU A 55 6.56 11.44 3.31
CA LEU A 55 6.39 12.87 3.13
C LEU A 55 6.91 13.24 1.73
N ILE A 56 6.02 13.78 0.89
CA ILE A 56 6.37 14.24 -0.45
C ILE A 56 6.37 15.77 -0.44
N ALA A 57 7.56 16.38 -0.51
CA ALA A 57 7.72 17.82 -0.44
C ALA A 57 8.83 18.30 -1.39
N SER A 58 8.53 19.31 -2.21
CA SER A 58 9.52 19.94 -3.12
C SER A 58 10.27 18.94 -4.01
N GLY A 59 9.59 17.91 -4.51
CA GLY A 59 10.19 16.86 -5.35
C GLY A 59 11.00 15.80 -4.58
N LEU A 60 11.09 15.91 -3.26
CA LEU A 60 11.71 14.89 -2.40
C LEU A 60 10.65 13.92 -1.89
N ILE A 61 11.04 12.64 -1.81
CA ILE A 61 10.25 11.57 -1.19
C ILE A 61 11.00 11.12 0.06
N ILE A 62 10.44 11.40 1.22
CA ILE A 62 11.09 11.14 2.52
C ILE A 62 10.26 10.07 3.25
N PRO A 63 10.81 8.87 3.50
CA PRO A 63 10.16 7.90 4.37
C PRO A 63 10.02 8.46 5.78
N ILE A 64 8.82 8.41 6.33
CA ILE A 64 8.52 8.89 7.67
C ILE A 64 7.91 7.76 8.50
N GLY A 65 8.59 7.34 9.55
CA GLY A 65 8.18 6.21 10.40
C GLY A 65 8.63 4.84 9.89
N GLU A 66 8.05 3.79 10.48
CA GLU A 66 8.44 2.41 10.21
C GLU A 66 7.65 1.79 9.05
N ALA A 67 8.34 1.04 8.21
CA ALA A 67 7.67 0.21 7.21
C ALA A 67 7.04 -1.02 7.85
N VAL A 68 5.78 -1.27 7.51
CA VAL A 68 5.16 -2.59 7.72
C VAL A 68 5.62 -3.49 6.59
N LYS A 69 6.17 -4.65 6.92
CA LYS A 69 6.60 -5.66 5.94
C LYS A 69 6.07 -7.02 6.34
N GLN A 70 5.33 -7.68 5.46
CA GLN A 70 4.75 -8.98 5.73
C GLN A 70 4.86 -9.88 4.50
N ILE A 71 5.13 -11.17 4.75
CA ILE A 71 4.98 -12.24 3.77
C ILE A 71 3.86 -13.14 4.25
N LEU A 72 2.90 -13.45 3.37
CA LEU A 72 1.74 -14.25 3.71
C LEU A 72 1.23 -15.07 2.52
N PRO A 73 0.47 -16.17 2.76
CA PRO A 73 -0.23 -16.90 1.72
C PRO A 73 -1.21 -16.01 0.95
N ILE A 74 -1.42 -16.29 -0.33
CA ILE A 74 -2.37 -15.53 -1.16
C ILE A 74 -3.81 -15.58 -0.61
N SER A 75 -4.19 -16.68 0.05
CA SER A 75 -5.49 -16.88 0.67
C SER A 75 -5.75 -15.95 1.85
N GLU A 76 -4.70 -15.45 2.51
CA GLU A 76 -4.80 -14.57 3.68
C GLU A 76 -4.68 -13.09 3.32
N LEU A 77 -4.33 -12.78 2.07
CA LEU A 77 -4.01 -11.42 1.63
C LEU A 77 -5.15 -10.43 1.86
N GLU A 78 -6.37 -10.80 1.48
CA GLU A 78 -7.54 -9.92 1.63
C GLU A 78 -7.79 -9.58 3.10
N GLY A 79 -7.88 -10.60 3.96
CA GLY A 79 -8.11 -10.42 5.39
C GLY A 79 -7.00 -9.61 6.07
N PHE A 80 -5.73 -9.83 5.69
CA PHE A 80 -4.63 -9.02 6.19
C PHE A 80 -4.76 -7.55 5.81
N LEU A 81 -5.08 -7.25 4.54
CA LEU A 81 -5.26 -5.87 4.07
C LEU A 81 -6.45 -5.21 4.76
N ASP A 82 -7.55 -5.93 4.94
CA ASP A 82 -8.74 -5.41 5.61
C ASP A 82 -8.52 -5.10 7.11
N ILE A 83 -7.66 -5.87 7.79
CA ILE A 83 -7.29 -5.62 9.19
C ILE A 83 -6.28 -4.47 9.31
N THR A 84 -5.32 -4.39 8.41
CA THR A 84 -4.16 -3.49 8.55
C THR A 84 -4.34 -2.12 7.93
N LEU A 85 -5.16 -2.01 6.88
CA LEU A 85 -5.47 -0.75 6.23
C LEU A 85 -6.70 -0.14 6.92
N LYS A 86 -6.55 1.07 7.47
CA LYS A 86 -7.71 1.83 7.97
C LYS A 86 -8.57 2.27 6.77
N PRO A 87 -9.90 2.37 6.91
CA PRO A 87 -10.75 3.01 5.90
C PRO A 87 -10.30 4.46 5.65
N ALA A 88 -10.51 4.96 4.43
CA ALA A 88 -10.35 6.38 4.16
C ALA A 88 -11.40 7.16 4.96
N VAL A 89 -10.96 8.00 5.89
CA VAL A 89 -11.85 8.91 6.61
C VAL A 89 -12.05 10.14 5.72
N PHE A 90 -13.17 10.18 5.00
CA PHE A 90 -13.62 11.39 4.33
C PHE A 90 -14.33 12.26 5.36
N HIS A 91 -13.77 13.43 5.67
CA HIS A 91 -14.44 14.51 6.41
C HIS A 91 -15.04 15.52 5.43
#